data_AF-A0AB35Y390-F1
#
_entry.id   AF-A0AB35Y390-F1
#
_cell.length_a   1.000
_cell.length_b   1.000
_cell.length_c   1.000
_cell.angle_alpha   90.00
_cell.angle_beta   90.00
_cell.angle_gamma   90.00
#
_symmetry.space_group_name_H-M   'P 1'
#
loop_
_entity.id
_entity.type
_entity.pdbx_description
1 polymer ?
#
loop_
_entity_poly.entity_id
_entity_poly.type
_entity_poly.pdbx_seq_one_letter_code
_entity_poly.pdbx_strand_id
1 'polypeptide(L)'
;MKKIANQMHLRVSSDRAQHKRDLKQCKARIAEIEDLYAKLYEDVSKGLLPEKRFQMLADRYDKEQAELTEKIEQYEREGRAEH
;
A
#
# COMPACT_ATOMS: atom_id res chain seq x y z
N MET A 1 -17.34 -32.60 -14.32
CA MET A 1 -16.26 -31.85 -15.00
C MET A 1 -16.62 -30.38 -15.28
N LYS A 2 -17.63 -30.05 -16.11
CA LYS A 2 -17.98 -28.65 -16.47
C LYS A 2 -18.26 -27.71 -15.28
N LYS A 3 -18.95 -28.18 -14.23
CA LYS A 3 -19.28 -27.36 -13.04
C LYS A 3 -18.05 -27.00 -12.20
N ILE A 4 -17.10 -27.94 -12.07
CA ILE A 4 -15.86 -27.75 -11.31
C ILE A 4 -14.95 -26.74 -12.02
N ALA A 5 -14.80 -26.87 -13.35
CA ALA A 5 -14.01 -25.94 -14.14
C ALA A 5 -14.55 -24.50 -14.07
N ASN A 6 -15.88 -24.33 -14.14
CA ASN A 6 -16.50 -23.01 -14.04
C ASN A 6 -16.31 -22.39 -12.64
N GLN A 7 -16.42 -23.19 -11.58
CA GLN A 7 -16.19 -22.72 -10.21
C GLN A 7 -14.72 -22.35 -9.95
N MET A 8 -13.77 -23.10 -10.50
CA MET A 8 -12.34 -22.77 -10.44
C MET A 8 -12.05 -21.45 -11.18
N HIS A 9 -12.61 -21.27 -12.38
CA HIS A 9 -12.43 -20.03 -13.15
C HIS A 9 -12.98 -18.80 -12.42
N LEU A 10 -14.16 -18.92 -11.80
CA LEU A 10 -14.76 -17.84 -10.99
C LEU A 10 -13.88 -17.46 -9.79
N ARG A 11 -13.33 -18.45 -9.07
CA ARG A 11 -12.41 -18.20 -7.94
C ARG A 11 -11.16 -17.44 -8.38
N VAL A 12 -10.47 -17.94 -9.42
CA VAL A 12 -9.27 -17.28 -9.96
C VAL A 12 -9.57 -15.85 -10.44
N SER A 13 -10.73 -15.60 -11.03
CA SER A 13 -11.13 -14.24 -11.44
C SER A 13 -11.38 -13.31 -10.24
N SER A 14 -12.00 -13.83 -9.18
CA SER A 14 -12.25 -13.10 -7.93
C SER A 14 -10.95 -12.77 -7.20
N ASP A 15 -10.04 -13.74 -7.11
CA ASP A 15 -8.75 -13.59 -6.42
C ASP A 15 -7.87 -12.55 -7.13
N ARG A 16 -7.84 -12.56 -8.46
CA ARG A 16 -7.15 -11.51 -9.26
C ARG A 16 -7.78 -10.13 -9.09
N ALA A 17 -9.11 -10.06 -9.00
CA ALA A 17 -9.79 -8.79 -8.77
C ALA A 17 -9.48 -8.24 -7.38
N GLN A 18 -9.36 -9.10 -6.36
CA GLN A 18 -8.94 -8.72 -5.02
C GLN A 18 -7.50 -8.21 -5.00
N HIS A 19 -6.56 -8.94 -5.60
CA HIS A 19 -5.15 -8.52 -5.70
C HIS A 19 -5.01 -7.13 -6.34
N LYS A 20 -5.72 -6.87 -7.45
CA LYS A 20 -5.69 -5.55 -8.09
C LYS A 20 -6.22 -4.43 -7.20
N ARG A 21 -7.25 -4.70 -6.39
CA ARG A 21 -7.79 -3.73 -5.42
C ARG A 21 -6.77 -3.45 -4.32
N ASP A 22 -6.19 -4.49 -3.75
CA ASP A 22 -5.22 -4.35 -2.64
C ASP A 22 -3.96 -3.63 -3.09
N LEU A 23 -3.45 -3.93 -4.30
CA LEU A 23 -2.34 -3.21 -4.92
C LEU A 23 -2.65 -1.73 -5.09
N LYS A 24 -3.86 -1.38 -5.57
CA LYS A 24 -4.30 0.01 -5.71
C LYS A 24 -4.37 0.72 -4.37
N GLN A 25 -4.89 0.06 -3.34
CA GLN A 25 -4.98 0.62 -1.99
C GLN A 25 -3.61 0.88 -1.37
N CYS A 26 -2.66 -0.06 -1.52
CA CYS A 26 -1.30 0.14 -1.02
C CYS A 26 -0.64 1.36 -1.69
N LYS A 27 -0.76 1.48 -3.03
CA LYS A 27 -0.22 2.63 -3.78
C LYS A 27 -0.86 3.96 -3.37
N ALA A 28 -2.19 3.97 -3.16
CA ALA A 28 -2.90 5.15 -2.68
C ALA A 28 -2.43 5.56 -1.28
N ARG A 29 -2.24 4.58 -0.38
CA ARG A 29 -1.78 4.84 0.98
C ARG A 29 -0.36 5.41 1.02
N ILE A 30 0.55 4.92 0.17
CA ILE A 30 1.90 5.51 0.04
C ILE A 30 1.80 6.98 -0.39
N ALA A 31 0.96 7.30 -1.37
CA ALA A 31 0.76 8.69 -1.80
C ALA A 31 0.18 9.58 -0.68
N GLU A 32 -0.77 9.07 0.10
CA GLU A 32 -1.28 9.79 1.29
C GLU A 32 -0.17 10.05 2.32
N ILE A 33 0.76 9.11 2.50
CA ILE A 33 1.89 9.28 3.43
C ILE A 33 2.82 10.40 2.94
N GLU A 34 3.08 10.51 1.63
CA GLU A 34 3.86 11.62 1.05
C GLU A 34 3.19 12.99 1.32
N ASP A 35 1.87 13.06 1.16
CA ASP A 35 1.11 14.29 1.48
C ASP A 35 1.17 14.64 2.98
N LEU A 36 1.19 13.63 3.84
CA LEU A 36 1.34 13.81 5.29
C LEU A 36 2.74 14.30 5.64
N TYR A 37 3.78 13.81 4.97
CA TYR A 37 5.14 14.31 5.12
C TYR A 37 5.27 15.78 4.78
N ALA A 38 4.72 16.20 3.63
CA ALA A 38 4.75 17.61 3.23
C ALA A 38 4.13 18.52 4.32
N LYS A 39 2.99 18.12 4.89
CA LYS A 39 2.33 18.84 5.98
C LYS A 39 3.15 18.86 7.27
N LEU A 40 3.75 17.72 7.64
CA LEU A 40 4.60 17.62 8.81
C LEU A 40 5.80 18.56 8.72
N TYR A 41 6.47 18.63 7.57
CA TYR A 41 7.57 19.57 7.34
C TYR A 41 7.11 21.03 7.42
N GLU A 42 5.94 21.35 6.86
CA GLU A 42 5.35 22.68 6.94
C GLU A 42 5.10 23.09 8.40
N ASP A 43 4.49 22.22 9.20
CA ASP A 43 4.20 22.48 10.61
C ASP A 43 5.46 22.63 11.47
N VAL A 44 6.50 21.83 11.22
CA VAL A 44 7.81 21.99 11.87
C VAL A 44 8.44 23.32 11.50
N SER A 45 8.44 23.69 10.22
CA SER A 45 9.04 24.96 9.75
C SER A 45 8.35 26.20 10.35
N LYS A 46 7.05 26.10 10.66
CA LYS A 46 6.27 27.15 11.32
C LYS A 46 6.37 27.12 12.85
N GLY A 47 7.08 26.14 13.42
CA GLY A 47 7.18 25.94 14.87
C GLY A 47 5.87 25.45 15.52
N LEU A 48 4.91 24.98 14.73
CA LEU A 48 3.62 24.46 15.20
C LEU A 48 3.73 23.03 15.73
N LEU A 49 4.78 22.31 15.30
CA LEU A 49 5.06 20.95 15.74
C LEU A 49 6.49 20.86 16.32
N PRO A 50 6.67 20.36 17.56
CA PRO A 50 8.00 20.08 18.09
C PRO A 50 8.72 19.03 17.25
N GLU A 51 10.02 19.24 16.99
CA GLU A 51 10.84 18.35 16.17
C GLU A 51 10.85 16.90 16.67
N LYS A 52 10.86 16.69 18.00
CA LYS A 52 10.74 15.34 18.57
C LYS A 52 9.44 14.62 18.16
N ARG A 53 8.34 15.36 18.03
CA ARG A 53 7.06 14.78 17.58
C ARG A 53 7.04 14.52 16.07
N PHE A 54 7.68 15.40 15.30
CA PHE A 54 7.92 15.16 13.87
C PHE A 54 8.67 13.85 13.67
N GLN A 55 9.84 13.67 14.32
CA GLN A 55 10.64 12.46 14.14
C GLN A 55 9.85 11.19 14.48
N MET A 56 9.10 11.21 15.58
CA MET A 56 8.26 10.07 15.95
C MET A 56 7.17 9.74 14.91
N LEU A 57 6.58 10.75 14.26
CA LEU A 57 5.58 10.54 13.21
C LEU A 57 6.22 10.10 11.90
N ALA A 58 7.36 10.70 11.54
CA ALA A 58 8.18 10.29 10.40
C ALA A 58 8.58 8.81 10.51
N ASP A 59 9.17 8.39 11.64
CA ASP A 59 9.59 6.99 11.84
C ASP A 59 8.42 5.99 11.65
N ARG A 60 7.19 6.38 12.02
CA ARG A 60 6.00 5.55 11.82
C ARG A 60 5.60 5.46 10.35
N TYR A 61 5.64 6.58 9.64
CA TYR A 61 5.32 6.65 8.22
C TYR A 61 6.37 5.95 7.36
N ASP A 62 7.66 6.07 7.70
CA ASP A 62 8.74 5.32 7.05
C ASP A 62 8.53 3.82 7.19
N LYS A 63 8.19 3.36 8.40
CA LYS A 63 7.89 1.95 8.64
C LYS A 63 6.67 1.48 7.85
N GLU A 64 5.58 2.25 7.86
CA GLU A 64 4.36 1.92 7.11
C GLU A 64 4.64 1.87 5.60
N GLN A 65 5.39 2.83 5.04
CA GLN A 65 5.80 2.82 3.64
C GLN A 65 6.65 1.61 3.27
N ALA A 66 7.60 1.21 4.12
CA ALA A 66 8.42 0.03 3.88
C ALA A 66 7.56 -1.24 3.79
N GLU A 67 6.67 -1.45 4.76
CA GLU A 67 5.75 -2.59 4.78
C GLU A 67 4.81 -2.60 3.56
N LEU A 68 4.28 -1.44 3.16
CA LEU A 68 3.44 -1.31 1.97
C LEU A 68 4.21 -1.57 0.67
N THR A 69 5.47 -1.14 0.60
CA THR A 69 6.34 -1.35 -0.56
C THR A 69 6.64 -2.83 -0.75
N GLU A 70 7.02 -3.54 0.32
CA GLU A 70 7.22 -5.00 0.28
C GLU A 70 5.94 -5.72 -0.19
N LYS A 71 4.78 -5.30 0.32
CA LYS A 71 3.48 -5.86 -0.06
C LYS A 71 3.13 -5.62 -1.52
N ILE A 72 3.44 -4.43 -2.05
CA ILE A 72 3.29 -4.11 -3.48
C ILE A 72 4.18 -5.02 -4.32
N GLU A 73 5.46 -5.17 -3.96
CA GLU A 73 6.40 -6.03 -4.68
C GLU A 73 5.94 -7.49 -4.71
N GLN A 74 5.39 -7.98 -3.59
CA GLN A 74 4.78 -9.30 -3.50
C GLN A 74 3.61 -9.44 -4.47
N TYR A 75 2.63 -8.54 -4.40
CA TYR A 75 1.45 -8.59 -5.28
C TYR A 75 1.79 -8.47 -6.76
N GLU A 76 2.78 -7.64 -7.10
CA GLU A 76 3.24 -7.51 -8.48
C GLU A 76 3.99 -8.77 -8.96
N ARG A 77 4.72 -9.45 -8.08
CA ARG A 77 5.37 -10.73 -8.39
C ARG A 77 4.34 -11.84 -8.61
N GLU A 78 3.35 -11.95 -7.72
CA GLU A 78 2.26 -12.92 -7.81
C GLU A 78 1.44 -12.68 -9.09
N GLY A 79 1.10 -11.43 -9.40
CA GLY A 79 0.38 -11.09 -10.64
C GLY A 79 1.17 -11.35 -11.94
N ARG A 80 2.51 -11.38 -11.89
CA ARG A 80 3.36 -11.74 -13.04
C ARG A 80 3.53 -13.26 -13.20
N ALA A 81 3.50 -14.02 -12.11
CA ALA A 81 3.63 -15.48 -12.14
C ALA A 81 2.38 -16.20 -12.67
N GLU A 82 1.25 -15.49 -12.75
CA GLU A 82 -0.03 -16.00 -13.28
C GLU A 82 -0.21 -15.79 -14.81
N HIS A 83 0.76 -15.19 -15.48
CA HIS A 83 0.77 -14.91 -16.93
C HIS A 83 1.72 -15.85 -17.69
#